data_AF-A0A3D4FQP5-F1
#
_entry.id   AF-A0A3D4FQP5-F1
#
_cell.length_a   1.000
_cell.length_b   1.000
_cell.length_c   1.000
_cell.angle_alpha   90.00
_cell.angle_beta   90.00
_cell.angle_gamma   90.00
#
_symmetry.space_group_name_H-M   'P 1'
#
loop_
_entity.id
_entity.type
_entity.pdbx_description
1 polymer ?
#
loop_
_entity_poly.entity_id
_entity_poly.type
_entity_poly.pdbx_seq_one_letter_code
_entity_poly.pdbx_strand_id
1 'polypeptide(L)'
;MHDTLFDSQREWAGIPNDQAKAYFVKLAEGLTLETVRFAVDMESEELRVRVRRDADEAARIGVRGTPTFYVNGVQLKVKSFDDLRVALLALNAVEGFATSTTQ
;
A
#
# COMPACT_ATOMS: atom_id res chain seq x y z
N MET A 1 0.98 -12.66 -0.25
CA MET A 1 -0.20 -12.26 -1.06
C MET A 1 0.02 -11.01 -1.89
N HIS A 2 0.68 -9.95 -1.39
CA HIS A 2 0.84 -8.68 -2.14
C HIS A 2 1.27 -8.86 -3.60
N ASP A 3 2.45 -9.44 -3.86
CA ASP A 3 2.99 -9.57 -5.22
C ASP A 3 2.08 -10.41 -6.10
N THR A 4 1.63 -11.56 -5.58
CA THR A 4 0.67 -12.45 -6.26
C THR A 4 -0.61 -11.73 -6.68
N LEU A 5 -1.15 -10.84 -5.86
CA LEU A 5 -2.34 -10.05 -6.19
C LEU A 5 -2.06 -9.05 -7.31
N PHE A 6 -0.91 -8.38 -7.32
CA PHE A 6 -0.56 -7.45 -8.39
C PHE A 6 -0.22 -8.18 -9.70
N ASP A 7 0.50 -9.29 -9.63
CA ASP A 7 0.88 -10.09 -10.81
C ASP A 7 -0.35 -10.68 -11.51
N SER A 8 -1.35 -11.11 -10.74
CA SER A 8 -2.62 -11.67 -11.26
C SER A 8 -3.72 -10.63 -11.44
N GLN A 9 -3.44 -9.32 -11.35
CA GLN A 9 -4.47 -8.26 -11.34
C GLN A 9 -5.43 -8.31 -12.52
N ARG A 10 -4.92 -8.65 -13.71
CA ARG A 10 -5.73 -8.75 -14.93
C ARG A 10 -6.74 -9.89 -14.88
N GLU A 11 -6.46 -10.92 -14.09
CA GLU A 11 -7.33 -12.08 -13.96
C GLU A 11 -8.48 -11.77 -13.02
N TRP A 12 -8.18 -11.31 -11.80
CA TRP A 12 -9.22 -11.12 -10.80
C TRP A 12 -10.00 -9.81 -10.93
N ALA A 13 -9.48 -8.80 -11.63
CA ALA A 13 -10.22 -7.55 -11.84
C ALA A 13 -11.53 -7.74 -12.62
N GLY A 14 -11.63 -8.81 -13.42
CA GLY A 14 -12.85 -9.15 -14.17
C GLY A 14 -13.78 -10.14 -13.46
N ILE A 15 -13.40 -10.65 -12.29
CA ILE A 15 -14.17 -11.69 -11.59
C ILE A 15 -15.37 -11.05 -10.87
N PRO A 16 -16.58 -11.61 -11.03
CA PRO A 16 -17.75 -11.20 -10.24
C PRO A 16 -17.52 -11.33 -8.73
N ASN A 17 -18.09 -10.40 -7.94
CA ASN A 17 -17.87 -10.34 -6.49
C ASN A 17 -18.24 -11.64 -5.75
N ASP A 18 -19.27 -12.35 -6.19
CA ASP A 18 -19.70 -13.64 -5.63
C ASP A 18 -18.66 -14.77 -5.87
N GLN A 19 -17.79 -14.62 -6.85
CA GLN A 19 -16.71 -15.57 -7.18
C GLN A 19 -15.34 -15.13 -6.68
N ALA A 20 -15.17 -13.85 -6.34
CA ALA A 20 -13.89 -13.27 -5.92
C ALA A 20 -13.31 -13.97 -4.68
N LYS A 21 -14.13 -14.29 -3.68
CA LYS A 21 -13.67 -14.98 -2.47
C LYS A 21 -12.99 -16.31 -2.79
N ALA A 22 -13.63 -17.13 -3.63
CA ALA A 22 -13.08 -18.44 -4.00
C ALA A 22 -11.74 -18.31 -4.74
N TYR A 23 -11.61 -17.32 -5.62
CA TYR A 23 -10.36 -17.03 -6.33
C TYR A 23 -9.23 -16.65 -5.34
N PHE A 24 -9.48 -15.75 -4.40
CA PHE A 24 -8.46 -15.34 -3.44
C PHE A 24 -8.06 -16.45 -2.45
N VAL A 25 -9.00 -17.32 -2.06
CA VAL A 25 -8.68 -18.51 -1.25
C VAL A 25 -7.76 -19.45 -2.03
N LYS A 26 -7.99 -19.66 -3.34
CA LYS A 26 -7.10 -20.45 -4.20
C LYS A 26 -5.71 -19.84 -4.34
N LEU A 27 -5.61 -18.51 -4.45
CA LEU A 27 -4.30 -17.83 -4.42
C LEU A 27 -3.59 -18.04 -3.07
N ALA A 28 -4.32 -17.95 -1.97
CA ALA A 28 -3.78 -18.18 -0.63
C ALA A 28 -3.26 -19.61 -0.45
N GLU A 29 -3.98 -20.61 -0.98
CA GLU A 29 -3.54 -22.01 -1.02
C GLU A 29 -2.22 -22.17 -1.77
N GLY A 30 -2.08 -21.53 -2.94
CA GLY A 30 -0.83 -21.54 -3.72
C GLY A 30 0.37 -20.91 -3.01
N LEU A 31 0.10 -20.05 -2.01
CA LEU A 31 1.12 -19.47 -1.12
C LEU A 31 1.25 -20.20 0.22
N THR A 32 0.67 -21.40 0.34
CA THR A 32 0.70 -22.25 1.54
C THR A 32 0.18 -21.57 2.82
N LEU A 33 -0.75 -20.62 2.67
CA LEU A 33 -1.43 -19.98 3.79
C LEU A 33 -2.53 -20.89 4.35
N GLU A 34 -2.91 -20.65 5.61
CA GLU A 34 -4.02 -21.36 6.25
C GLU A 34 -5.35 -20.87 5.66
N THR A 35 -5.98 -21.70 4.83
CA THR A 35 -7.10 -21.30 3.98
C THR A 35 -8.41 -21.16 4.74
N VAL A 36 -8.60 -21.89 5.84
CA VAL A 36 -9.82 -21.77 6.67
C VAL A 36 -9.84 -20.42 7.36
N ARG A 37 -8.75 -20.05 8.03
CA ARG A 37 -8.58 -18.73 8.64
C ARG A 37 -8.63 -17.63 7.60
N PHE A 38 -7.99 -17.80 6.43
CA PHE A 38 -8.08 -16.81 5.35
C PHE A 38 -9.53 -16.57 4.92
N ALA A 39 -10.33 -17.64 4.75
CA ALA A 39 -11.73 -17.54 4.35
C ALA A 39 -12.61 -16.88 5.43
N VAL A 40 -12.27 -17.06 6.71
CA VAL A 40 -12.93 -16.38 7.84
C VAL A 40 -12.52 -14.91 7.90
N ASP A 41 -11.23 -14.61 7.79
CA ASP A 41 -10.69 -13.26 7.82
C ASP A 41 -11.26 -12.39 6.68
N MET A 42 -11.51 -12.98 5.50
CA MET A 42 -12.19 -12.31 4.38
C MET A 42 -13.61 -11.82 4.69
N GLU A 43 -14.26 -12.37 5.72
CA GLU A 43 -15.61 -11.98 6.17
C GLU A 43 -15.57 -11.21 7.50
N SER A 44 -14.38 -10.93 8.04
CA SER A 44 -14.21 -10.28 9.34
C SER A 44 -14.67 -8.82 9.32
N GLU A 45 -15.64 -8.50 10.18
CA GLU A 45 -16.08 -7.13 10.41
C GLU A 45 -14.96 -6.25 10.96
N GLU A 46 -14.12 -6.80 11.85
CA GLU A 46 -12.99 -6.07 12.43
C GLU A 46 -12.01 -5.62 11.35
N LEU A 47 -11.66 -6.53 10.42
CA LEU A 47 -10.78 -6.19 9.30
C LEU A 47 -11.43 -5.19 8.36
N ARG A 48 -12.75 -5.29 8.13
CA ARG A 48 -13.50 -4.32 7.33
C ARG A 48 -13.46 -2.92 7.95
N VAL A 49 -13.63 -2.81 9.27
CA VAL A 49 -13.52 -1.54 10.01
C VAL A 49 -12.11 -0.98 9.89
N ARG A 50 -11.09 -1.82 10.03
CA ARG A 50 -9.69 -1.41 9.88
C ARG A 50 -9.39 -0.85 8.48
N VAL A 51 -9.80 -1.55 7.43
CA VAL A 51 -9.62 -1.09 6.03
C VAL A 51 -10.32 0.24 5.79
N ARG A 52 -11.55 0.40 6.32
CA ARG A 52 -12.30 1.66 6.19
C ARG A 52 -11.59 2.81 6.91
N ARG A 53 -11.13 2.58 8.13
CA ARG A 53 -10.40 3.59 8.91
C ARG A 53 -9.14 4.07 8.17
N ASP A 54 -8.39 3.15 7.56
CA ASP A 54 -7.17 3.47 6.83
C ASP A 54 -7.48 4.28 5.55
N ALA A 55 -8.58 3.96 4.85
CA ALA A 55 -9.07 4.75 3.70
C ALA A 55 -9.54 6.16 4.12
N ASP A 56 -10.26 6.26 5.23
CA ASP A 56 -10.71 7.55 5.77
C ASP A 56 -9.52 8.41 6.22
N GLU A 57 -8.45 7.79 6.75
CA GLU A 57 -7.22 8.49 7.10
C GLU A 57 -6.53 9.06 5.87
N ALA A 58 -6.39 8.27 4.81
CA ALA A 58 -5.85 8.74 3.54
C ALA A 58 -6.63 9.95 3.01
N ALA A 59 -7.96 9.90 3.06
CA ALA A 59 -8.81 11.02 2.67
C ALA A 59 -8.60 12.26 3.58
N ARG A 60 -8.49 12.08 4.91
CA ARG A 60 -8.24 13.17 5.86
C ARG A 60 -6.92 13.90 5.60
N ILE A 61 -5.87 13.20 5.19
CA ILE A 61 -4.57 13.79 4.85
C ILE A 61 -4.50 14.28 3.39
N GLY A 62 -5.64 14.29 2.67
CA GLY A 62 -5.75 14.86 1.34
C GLY A 62 -5.32 13.95 0.19
N VAL A 63 -5.11 12.65 0.44
CA VAL A 63 -4.85 11.67 -0.63
C VAL A 63 -6.12 11.46 -1.44
N ARG A 64 -6.02 11.66 -2.76
CA ARG A 64 -7.15 11.57 -3.70
C ARG A 64 -7.10 10.35 -4.61
N GLY A 65 -6.04 9.55 -4.51
CA GLY A 65 -5.87 8.39 -5.36
C GLY A 65 -4.56 7.66 -5.10
N THR A 66 -4.44 6.51 -5.74
CA THR A 66 -3.27 5.63 -5.65
C THR A 66 -2.60 5.51 -7.02
N PRO A 67 -1.27 5.38 -7.10
CA PRO A 67 -0.34 5.48 -5.99
C PRO A 67 -0.10 6.95 -5.57
N THR A 68 0.12 7.18 -4.27
CA THR A 68 0.61 8.45 -3.70
C THR A 68 1.74 8.15 -2.73
N PHE A 69 2.82 8.92 -2.78
CA PHE A 69 4.01 8.70 -1.94
C PHE A 69 4.31 9.93 -1.10
N TYR A 70 4.77 9.70 0.13
CA TYR A 70 5.30 10.72 1.03
C TYR A 70 6.67 10.27 1.55
N VAL A 71 7.60 11.20 1.66
CA VAL A 71 8.89 10.99 2.35
C VAL A 71 9.08 12.16 3.31
N ASN A 72 9.29 11.87 4.59
CA ASN A 72 9.38 12.86 5.68
C ASN A 72 8.23 13.89 5.68
N GLY A 73 6.99 13.44 5.44
CA GLY A 73 5.81 14.29 5.39
C GLY A 73 5.62 15.10 4.09
N VAL A 74 6.59 15.06 3.17
CA VAL A 74 6.50 15.75 1.87
C VAL A 74 5.93 14.81 0.82
N GLN A 75 4.84 15.20 0.17
CA GLN A 75 4.25 14.45 -0.93
C GLN A 75 5.14 14.52 -2.18
N LEU A 76 5.38 13.37 -2.80
CA LEU A 76 6.22 13.26 -4.00
C LEU A 76 5.38 13.09 -5.27
N LYS A 77 5.84 13.70 -6.36
CA LYS A 77 5.35 13.43 -7.72
C LYS A 77 6.23 12.37 -8.37
N VAL A 78 5.97 11.11 -8.04
CA VAL A 78 6.75 9.96 -8.52
C VAL A 78 6.28 9.55 -9.91
N LYS A 79 7.23 9.41 -10.84
CA LYS A 79 7.04 8.87 -12.19
C LYS A 79 7.84 7.59 -12.41
N SER A 80 8.90 7.41 -11.62
CA SER A 80 9.81 6.27 -11.66
C SER A 80 10.31 5.93 -10.26
N PHE A 81 10.85 4.73 -10.09
CA PHE A 81 11.50 4.35 -8.84
C PHE A 81 12.67 5.28 -8.48
N ASP A 82 13.39 5.81 -9.48
CA ASP A 82 14.54 6.69 -9.25
C ASP A 82 14.14 8.00 -8.56
N ASP A 83 12.91 8.49 -8.77
CA ASP A 83 12.40 9.70 -8.11
C ASP A 83 12.35 9.54 -6.58
N LEU A 84 12.05 8.32 -6.09
CA LEU A 84 12.08 8.00 -4.66
C LEU A 84 13.51 8.03 -4.12
N ARG A 85 14.46 7.46 -4.86
CA ARG A 85 15.89 7.46 -4.49
C ARG A 85 16.42 8.90 -4.41
N VAL A 86 16.12 9.72 -5.41
CA VAL A 86 16.51 11.14 -5.44
C VAL A 86 15.90 11.90 -4.26
N ALA A 87 14.62 11.68 -3.95
CA ALA A 87 13.97 12.34 -2.82
C ALA A 87 14.64 12.00 -1.47
N LEU A 88 15.00 10.73 -1.25
CA LEU A 88 15.72 10.31 -0.04
C LEU A 88 17.10 10.97 0.08
N LEU A 89 17.86 11.04 -1.01
CA LEU A 89 19.18 11.68 -1.01
C LEU A 89 19.11 13.19 -0.78
N ALA A 90 18.12 13.85 -1.39
CA ALA A 90 17.93 15.30 -1.25
C ALA A 90 17.57 15.69 0.18
N LEU A 91 16.77 14.88 0.89
CA LEU A 91 16.40 15.15 2.28
C LEU A 91 17.58 14.99 3.25
N ASN A 92 18.43 14.00 3.03
CA ASN A 92 19.65 13.82 3.84
C ASN A 92 20.68 14.95 3.64
N ALA A 93 20.70 15.59 2.48
CA ALA A 93 21.60 16.71 2.20
C ALA A 93 21.18 18.01 2.92
N VAL A 94 19.90 18.17 3.26
CA VAL A 94 19.37 19.38 3.93
C VAL A 94 19.69 19.39 5.43
N GLU A 95 19.80 18.22 6.09
CA GLU A 95 20.20 18.15 7.51
C GLU A 95 21.69 18.48 7.74
N GLY A 96 22.52 18.47 6.68
CA GLY A 96 23.96 18.69 6.76
C GLY A 96 24.44 20.15 6.78
N PHE A 97 23.55 21.15 6.72
CA PHE A 97 23.95 22.57 6.61
C PHE A 97 23.48 23.48 7.76
N ALA A 98 22.76 22.95 8.75
CA ALA A 98 22.21 23.74 9.86
C ALA A 98 23.13 23.88 11.09
N THR A 99 24.41 23.53 10.99
CA THR A 99 25.40 23.72 12.07
C THR A 99 26.61 24.52 11.61
N SER A 100 26.40 25.77 11.19
CA SER A 100 27.47 26.77 11.11
C SER A 100 26.91 28.18 11.18
N THR A 101 26.52 28.59 12.39
CA THR A 101 26.54 30.00 12.80
C THR A 101 26.65 29.98 14.32
N THR A 102 27.89 29.99 14.81
CA THR A 102 28.34 30.65 16.06
C THR A 102 29.86 30.49 16.14
N GLN A 103 30.61 31.45 15.58
CA GLN A 103 31.60 32.25 16.30
C GLN A 103 32.13 33.37 15.39
#